data_AF-A0A3A6P6D7-F1
#
_entry.id   AF-A0A3A6P6D7-F1
#
_cell.length_a   1.000
_cell.length_b   1.000
_cell.length_c   1.000
_cell.angle_alpha   90.00
_cell.angle_beta   90.00
_cell.angle_gamma   90.00
#
_symmetry.space_group_name_H-M   'P 1'
#
loop_
_entity.id
_entity.type
_entity.pdbx_description
1 polymer ?
#
loop_
_entity_poly.entity_id
_entity_poly.type
_entity_poly.pdbx_seq_one_letter_code
_entity_poly.pdbx_strand_id
1 'polypeptide(L)'
;MIDKNLFAGRLVVGAAMLLLLGGCQTAGGLLGPKKKVPPYVEMEKEAPAEVEKAAAPVPPVPAALEAEKAGEPAPGLPAAGRLDPAVLAGMADYVSTRLSHYRDRQEQWQGLTASFSQHDLALPQPEKWRECTDALNTIVDGYLALQSTLSSGGLGGTGSPYAAFQQDIVYLESDCQQVFTAAAAVIPEQLQTYRQTVAGQAEGVVRYWAAQGDHAKVVESYENLLGSGAEAGIAPETREAYARSLRATGRLEQAADVLLGAARGKDALQAWPLRLQAADLLFAEGKFSRARQEYEGVAGLFASLKQGEVQAESQLALLAGETEHGSELELYRRVLKGWLQYDGTQASPDMVESVQRLEELFPGTVHARMARELLDKTGGAPLQQNADAAMAQARQLAAERKFAEALAVLAPWSGEAQPGETVSPVKALEEEIRAQQAQEAQLQILQEKEALDAKWQKAMEVLDHQQFDQSIVLFEELLDTSYQDQARLKIAEAVNLAAAELRKEAANLFIKARKSTDIEQKKSLLLESRRLLLLVQQKYPQADIIDKVKQNQKATEDQLRALDPNLLAE
;
A
#
# COMPACT_ATOMS: atom_id res chain seq x y z
N MET A 1 -12.56 -69.60 35.17
CA MET A 1 -13.80 -69.53 35.96
C MET A 1 -14.28 -68.08 35.87
N ILE A 2 -15.05 -67.71 34.83
CA ILE A 2 -16.51 -67.95 34.67
C ILE A 2 -17.22 -67.26 35.86
N ASP A 3 -18.03 -66.21 35.76
CA ASP A 3 -18.88 -65.65 34.69
C ASP A 3 -19.50 -64.33 35.25
N LYS A 4 -19.77 -63.25 34.49
CA LYS A 4 -21.08 -62.85 33.86
C LYS A 4 -21.35 -61.37 34.26
N ASN A 5 -21.89 -60.41 33.51
CA ASN A 5 -22.69 -60.26 32.27
C ASN A 5 -22.32 -58.88 31.65
N LEU A 6 -22.19 -58.61 30.34
CA LEU A 6 -23.06 -58.76 29.15
C LEU A 6 -24.26 -57.79 29.06
N PHE A 7 -24.13 -56.86 28.09
CA PHE A 7 -25.05 -56.49 26.99
C PHE A 7 -25.99 -55.26 27.01
N ALA A 8 -26.06 -54.70 25.78
CA ALA A 8 -27.01 -53.77 25.13
C ALA A 8 -26.73 -52.27 25.32
N GLY A 9 -26.64 -51.40 24.31
CA GLY A 9 -27.00 -51.48 22.88
C GLY A 9 -27.83 -50.24 22.49
N ARG A 10 -27.59 -49.68 21.27
CA ARG A 10 -28.24 -48.53 20.55
C ARG A 10 -27.31 -47.30 20.46
N LEU A 11 -26.81 -46.83 19.31
CA LEU A 11 -27.33 -46.72 17.93
C LEU A 11 -28.60 -45.85 17.87
N VAL A 12 -28.40 -44.53 17.72
CA VAL A 12 -29.40 -43.59 17.22
C VAL A 12 -28.75 -42.74 16.13
N VAL A 13 -29.13 -43.08 14.90
CA VAL A 13 -29.06 -42.28 13.70
C VAL A 13 -30.09 -41.15 13.82
N GLY A 14 -29.69 -39.92 13.54
CA GLY A 14 -30.57 -38.76 13.48
C GLY A 14 -30.29 -37.95 12.22
N ALA A 15 -30.72 -38.47 11.07
CA ALA A 15 -30.87 -37.70 9.85
C ALA A 15 -32.30 -37.15 9.78
N ALA A 16 -32.42 -35.83 9.63
CA ALA A 16 -33.62 -35.14 9.13
C ALA A 16 -33.17 -33.73 8.68
N MET A 17 -33.66 -33.10 7.64
CA MET A 17 -34.30 -33.48 6.39
C MET A 17 -34.29 -32.18 5.57
N LEU A 18 -33.88 -32.23 4.31
CA LEU A 18 -34.18 -31.19 3.33
C LEU A 18 -35.69 -30.95 3.27
N LEU A 19 -36.10 -29.71 3.04
CA LEU A 19 -36.86 -29.28 1.85
C LEU A 19 -37.37 -27.85 2.06
N LEU A 20 -37.00 -26.95 1.16
CA LEU A 20 -37.92 -26.04 0.48
C LEU A 20 -37.20 -25.45 -0.74
N LEU A 21 -37.37 -26.14 -1.87
CA LEU A 21 -37.28 -25.55 -3.20
C LEU A 21 -38.65 -25.69 -3.86
N GLY A 22 -39.10 -24.58 -4.44
CA GLY A 22 -40.10 -24.47 -5.50
C GLY A 22 -40.04 -23.01 -5.94
N GLY A 23 -39.72 -22.62 -7.18
CA GLY A 23 -39.69 -23.35 -8.44
C GLY A 23 -40.75 -22.76 -9.37
N CYS A 24 -40.32 -22.04 -10.41
CA CYS A 24 -40.95 -21.91 -11.75
C CYS A 24 -39.84 -21.35 -12.67
N GLN A 25 -39.22 -22.15 -13.54
CA GLN A 25 -39.67 -22.56 -14.89
C GLN A 25 -39.72 -21.38 -15.87
N THR A 26 -39.30 -21.41 -17.14
CA THR A 26 -38.51 -22.31 -18.03
C THR A 26 -38.52 -21.66 -19.42
N ALA A 27 -37.46 -21.90 -20.21
CA ALA A 27 -37.39 -22.08 -21.69
C ALA A 27 -36.10 -21.39 -22.17
N GLY A 28 -35.08 -22.06 -22.72
CA GLY A 28 -35.01 -23.24 -23.59
C GLY A 28 -34.36 -22.79 -24.91
N GLY A 29 -33.38 -23.44 -25.54
CA GLY A 29 -32.63 -24.66 -25.27
C GLY A 29 -31.60 -24.93 -26.38
N LEU A 30 -30.74 -25.93 -26.11
CA LEU A 30 -30.15 -26.95 -26.99
C LEU A 30 -29.45 -26.55 -28.31
N LEU A 31 -28.16 -26.87 -28.40
CA LEU A 31 -27.59 -27.95 -29.24
C LEU A 31 -26.08 -28.12 -28.96
N GLY A 32 -25.62 -29.36 -28.75
CA GLY A 32 -24.21 -29.78 -28.91
C GLY A 32 -24.03 -30.55 -30.22
N PRO A 33 -22.81 -30.73 -30.77
CA PRO A 33 -21.87 -31.72 -30.22
C PRO A 33 -20.36 -31.38 -30.33
N LYS A 34 -19.52 -32.19 -29.66
CA LYS A 34 -18.05 -32.19 -29.70
C LYS A 34 -17.48 -32.63 -31.05
N LYS A 35 -16.41 -31.99 -31.55
CA LYS A 35 -15.11 -32.62 -31.94
C LYS A 35 -14.12 -31.66 -32.63
N LYS A 36 -12.87 -31.76 -32.14
CA LYS A 36 -11.55 -31.70 -32.82
C LYS A 36 -11.11 -30.35 -33.41
N VAL A 37 -10.22 -29.64 -32.71
CA VAL A 37 -8.73 -29.70 -32.78
C VAL A 37 -8.21 -28.72 -33.84
N PRO A 38 -7.21 -27.90 -33.46
CA PRO A 38 -6.95 -26.54 -33.92
C PRO A 38 -6.12 -26.59 -35.23
N PRO A 39 -5.62 -25.51 -35.88
CA PRO A 39 -5.14 -24.28 -35.24
C PRO A 39 -5.03 -23.03 -36.16
N TYR A 40 -4.25 -22.03 -35.74
CA TYR A 40 -3.61 -20.96 -36.54
C TYR A 40 -4.56 -19.94 -37.23
N VAL A 41 -4.59 -18.68 -36.78
CA VAL A 41 -3.70 -17.56 -37.19
C VAL A 41 -3.82 -17.27 -38.69
N GLU A 42 -4.03 -15.99 -39.04
CA GLU A 42 -3.46 -15.25 -40.18
C GLU A 42 -4.43 -14.20 -40.75
N MET A 43 -4.35 -12.99 -40.23
CA MET A 43 -4.03 -11.83 -41.06
C MET A 43 -2.95 -11.08 -40.27
N GLU A 44 -1.70 -11.16 -40.70
CA GLU A 44 -1.13 -10.12 -41.57
C GLU A 44 -1.37 -8.73 -40.96
N LYS A 45 -0.37 -8.08 -40.37
CA LYS A 45 0.94 -7.86 -40.96
C LYS A 45 1.98 -7.43 -39.93
N GLU A 46 3.17 -7.98 -40.14
CA GLU A 46 4.46 -7.28 -40.12
C GLU A 46 4.61 -6.19 -39.04
N ALA A 47 5.21 -6.55 -37.90
CA ALA A 47 6.66 -6.43 -37.65
C ALA A 47 7.04 -5.01 -37.19
N PRO A 48 8.21 -4.79 -36.54
CA PRO A 48 9.07 -5.68 -35.75
C PRO A 48 9.41 -5.06 -34.37
N ALA A 49 10.23 -5.82 -33.63
CA ALA A 49 10.86 -5.50 -32.35
C ALA A 49 11.85 -4.32 -32.41
N GLU A 50 12.10 -3.65 -31.27
CA GLU A 50 13.37 -3.80 -30.53
C GLU A 50 13.42 -2.96 -29.23
N VAL A 51 13.51 -3.71 -28.14
CA VAL A 51 14.43 -3.65 -26.99
C VAL A 51 15.29 -2.37 -26.71
N GLU A 52 15.11 -1.92 -25.46
CA GLU A 52 16.03 -1.36 -24.45
C GLU A 52 16.68 0.04 -24.48
N LYS A 53 16.52 0.67 -23.29
CA LYS A 53 17.44 1.46 -22.47
C LYS A 53 17.83 2.90 -22.87
N ALA A 54 17.55 3.81 -21.92
CA ALA A 54 18.41 4.95 -21.59
C ALA A 54 19.67 4.44 -20.84
N ALA A 55 20.86 5.05 -20.88
CA ALA A 55 21.20 6.48 -20.81
C ALA A 55 22.59 6.72 -21.46
N ALA A 56 22.78 7.76 -22.29
CA ALA A 56 23.31 9.12 -22.00
C ALA A 56 24.81 9.25 -22.38
N PRO A 57 25.43 10.46 -22.50
CA PRO A 57 24.96 11.84 -22.71
C PRO A 57 25.63 12.57 -23.92
N VAL A 58 25.06 13.72 -24.33
CA VAL A 58 25.65 15.05 -24.74
C VAL A 58 27.19 15.13 -24.95
N PRO A 59 27.82 15.99 -25.82
CA PRO A 59 27.46 16.81 -27.02
C PRO A 59 28.57 16.72 -28.13
N PRO A 60 28.96 17.77 -28.90
CA PRO A 60 28.25 18.68 -29.81
C PRO A 60 28.85 18.68 -31.24
N VAL A 61 28.27 19.54 -32.07
CA VAL A 61 28.94 20.58 -32.86
C VAL A 61 28.56 20.50 -34.33
N PRO A 62 28.19 21.66 -34.90
CA PRO A 62 27.45 21.76 -36.13
C PRO A 62 28.36 22.07 -37.30
N ALA A 63 27.68 22.26 -38.44
CA ALA A 63 28.13 23.01 -39.60
C ALA A 63 29.05 22.27 -40.56
N ALA A 64 28.47 21.93 -41.71
CA ALA A 64 28.89 22.50 -42.99
C ALA A 64 27.75 22.25 -43.99
N LEU A 65 27.12 23.34 -44.43
CA LEU A 65 27.25 23.84 -45.81
C LEU A 65 26.45 22.97 -46.77
N GLU A 66 25.25 23.43 -47.10
CA GLU A 66 25.07 24.25 -48.31
C GLU A 66 25.52 23.49 -49.56
N ALA A 67 24.56 22.91 -50.25
CA ALA A 67 23.96 23.53 -51.43
C ALA A 67 23.19 22.44 -52.17
N GLU A 68 21.92 22.69 -52.47
CA GLU A 68 21.55 22.77 -53.88
C GLU A 68 20.15 23.33 -54.07
N LYS A 69 20.09 24.24 -55.04
CA LYS A 69 18.89 24.86 -55.57
C LYS A 69 18.13 23.87 -56.45
N ALA A 70 16.80 23.98 -56.37
CA ALA A 70 15.82 23.83 -57.44
C ALA A 70 15.90 22.57 -58.32
N GLY A 71 15.13 21.55 -57.92
CA GLY A 71 14.57 20.52 -58.81
C GLY A 71 13.05 20.57 -58.77
N GLU A 72 12.42 20.46 -59.93
CA GLU A 72 10.98 20.52 -60.21
C GLU A 72 10.10 19.59 -59.34
N PRO A 73 8.80 19.92 -59.19
CA PRO A 73 7.89 19.14 -58.37
C PRO A 73 7.42 17.89 -59.12
N ALA A 74 7.57 16.73 -58.48
CA ALA A 74 6.85 15.52 -58.81
C ALA A 74 6.45 14.80 -57.51
N PRO A 75 5.36 14.03 -57.50
CA PRO A 75 3.99 14.53 -57.59
C PRO A 75 3.18 14.12 -56.35
N GLY A 76 2.27 15.00 -55.93
CA GLY A 76 1.07 14.62 -55.15
C GLY A 76 1.30 14.01 -53.77
N LEU A 77 1.23 14.83 -52.72
CA LEU A 77 0.65 14.35 -51.46
C LEU A 77 -0.81 13.94 -51.75
N PRO A 78 -1.23 12.72 -51.40
CA PRO A 78 -2.59 12.28 -51.64
C PRO A 78 -3.55 13.19 -50.88
N ALA A 79 -4.55 13.69 -51.60
CA ALA A 79 -5.64 14.46 -51.06
C ALA A 79 -6.31 13.71 -49.90
N ALA A 80 -6.48 14.42 -48.77
CA ALA A 80 -7.43 14.15 -47.68
C ALA A 80 -7.90 12.68 -47.58
N GLY A 81 -6.98 11.78 -47.23
CA GLY A 81 -7.34 10.43 -46.84
C GLY A 81 -8.14 10.50 -45.53
N ARG A 82 -9.40 10.07 -45.55
CA ARG A 82 -10.18 9.79 -44.34
C ARG A 82 -9.32 8.92 -43.42
N LEU A 83 -9.08 9.37 -42.19
CA LEU A 83 -8.50 8.51 -41.17
C LEU A 83 -9.37 7.25 -41.00
N ASP A 84 -8.72 6.15 -40.66
CA ASP A 84 -9.40 4.90 -40.33
C ASP A 84 -10.49 5.14 -39.26
N PRO A 85 -11.73 4.67 -39.46
CA PRO A 85 -12.79 4.75 -38.47
C PRO A 85 -12.40 4.26 -37.07
N ALA A 86 -11.51 3.26 -36.94
CA ALA A 86 -11.01 2.77 -35.66
C ALA A 86 -10.09 3.79 -34.96
N VAL A 87 -9.26 4.51 -35.73
CA VAL A 87 -8.40 5.58 -35.20
C VAL A 87 -9.25 6.77 -34.75
N LEU A 88 -10.27 7.12 -35.52
CA LEU A 88 -11.23 8.17 -35.13
C LEU A 88 -12.02 7.80 -33.87
N ALA A 89 -12.44 6.54 -33.74
CA ALA A 89 -13.12 6.04 -32.54
C ALA A 89 -12.21 6.07 -31.30
N GLY A 90 -10.95 5.64 -31.42
CA GLY A 90 -9.98 5.72 -30.33
C GLY A 90 -9.65 7.16 -29.91
N MET A 91 -9.55 8.09 -30.86
CA MET A 91 -9.38 9.52 -30.56
C MET A 91 -10.61 10.11 -29.85
N ALA A 92 -11.82 9.71 -30.26
CA ALA A 92 -13.06 10.18 -29.62
C ALA A 92 -13.16 9.70 -28.16
N ASP A 93 -12.80 8.45 -27.89
CA ASP A 93 -12.78 7.89 -26.53
C ASP A 93 -11.74 8.58 -25.62
N TYR A 94 -10.52 8.79 -26.14
CA TYR A 94 -9.48 9.53 -25.45
C TYR A 94 -9.93 10.97 -25.11
N VAL A 95 -10.48 11.69 -26.09
CA VAL A 95 -10.98 13.06 -25.91
C VAL A 95 -12.10 13.12 -24.87
N SER A 96 -13.05 12.19 -24.91
CA SER A 96 -14.13 12.09 -23.93
C SER A 96 -13.59 11.88 -22.51
N THR A 97 -12.63 10.97 -22.36
CA THR A 97 -12.00 10.66 -21.07
C THR A 97 -11.25 11.86 -20.50
N ARG A 98 -10.41 12.53 -21.31
CA ARG A 98 -9.69 13.74 -20.88
C ARG A 98 -10.64 14.88 -20.50
N LEU A 99 -11.69 15.08 -21.28
CA LEU A 99 -12.70 16.10 -21.01
C LEU A 99 -13.41 15.88 -19.68
N SER A 100 -13.78 14.62 -19.35
CA SER A 100 -14.38 14.30 -18.05
C SER A 100 -13.44 14.66 -16.90
N HIS A 101 -12.18 14.25 -16.98
CA HIS A 101 -11.20 14.52 -15.94
C HIS A 101 -10.98 16.03 -15.71
N TYR A 102 -10.98 16.84 -16.78
CA TYR A 102 -10.81 18.28 -16.66
C TYR A 102 -12.04 19.01 -16.11
N ARG A 103 -13.25 18.50 -16.38
CA ARG A 103 -14.48 19.01 -15.76
C ARG A 103 -14.53 18.74 -14.25
N ASP A 104 -14.19 17.51 -13.83
CA ASP A 104 -14.13 17.17 -12.40
C ASP A 104 -13.14 18.10 -11.67
N ARG A 105 -12.00 18.37 -12.30
CA ARG A 105 -11.00 19.31 -11.77
C ARG A 105 -11.55 20.73 -11.69
N GLN A 106 -12.30 21.19 -12.68
CA GLN A 106 -12.92 22.53 -12.67
C GLN A 106 -13.91 22.68 -11.50
N GLU A 107 -14.73 21.66 -11.25
CA GLU A 107 -15.66 21.62 -10.11
C GLU A 107 -14.93 21.68 -8.77
N GLN A 108 -13.81 20.95 -8.63
CA GLN A 108 -12.99 20.99 -7.42
C GLN A 108 -12.43 22.39 -7.12
N TRP A 109 -11.92 23.09 -8.14
CA TRP A 109 -11.41 24.46 -7.99
C TRP A 109 -12.53 25.45 -7.63
N GLN A 110 -13.71 25.31 -8.25
CA GLN A 110 -14.87 26.14 -7.90
C GLN A 110 -15.36 25.87 -6.48
N GLY A 111 -15.46 24.60 -6.07
CA GLY A 111 -15.85 24.21 -4.71
C GLY A 111 -14.90 24.75 -3.65
N LEU A 112 -13.60 24.76 -3.94
CA LEU A 112 -12.61 25.35 -3.03
C LEU A 112 -12.77 26.87 -2.93
N THR A 113 -12.94 27.56 -4.06
CA THR A 113 -13.18 29.02 -4.10
C THR A 113 -14.43 29.42 -3.30
N ALA A 114 -15.51 28.63 -3.44
CA ALA A 114 -16.74 28.83 -2.68
C ALA A 114 -16.50 28.65 -1.17
N SER A 115 -15.69 27.66 -0.78
CA SER A 115 -15.34 27.42 0.63
C SER A 115 -14.58 28.60 1.24
N PHE A 116 -13.61 29.18 0.52
CA PHE A 116 -12.92 30.39 0.98
C PHE A 116 -13.89 31.57 1.16
N SER A 117 -14.79 31.77 0.19
CA SER A 117 -15.79 32.85 0.24
C SER A 117 -16.80 32.66 1.38
N GLN A 118 -17.26 31.42 1.62
CA GLN A 118 -18.20 31.08 2.69
C GLN A 118 -17.64 31.38 4.08
N HIS A 119 -16.32 31.29 4.24
CA HIS A 119 -15.63 31.48 5.51
C HIS A 119 -14.93 32.83 5.64
N ASP A 120 -15.16 33.76 4.69
CA ASP A 120 -14.51 35.09 4.63
C ASP A 120 -12.97 35.01 4.70
N LEU A 121 -12.42 33.98 4.03
CA LEU A 121 -10.98 33.72 3.98
C LEU A 121 -10.39 34.22 2.65
N ALA A 122 -9.18 34.76 2.70
CA ALA A 122 -8.45 35.17 1.50
C ALA A 122 -7.81 33.96 0.81
N LEU A 123 -7.96 33.87 -0.51
CA LEU A 123 -7.27 32.85 -1.32
C LEU A 123 -5.75 33.07 -1.32
N PRO A 124 -4.95 32.03 -1.08
CA PRO A 124 -3.50 32.13 -1.21
C PRO A 124 -3.11 32.26 -2.69
N GLN A 125 -2.24 33.22 -3.01
CA GLN A 125 -1.75 33.48 -4.39
C GLN A 125 -2.89 33.69 -5.42
N PRO A 126 -3.72 34.74 -5.28
CA PRO A 126 -4.91 34.94 -6.10
C PRO A 126 -4.61 35.12 -7.60
N GLU A 127 -3.42 35.62 -7.94
CA GLU A 127 -2.97 35.76 -9.33
C GLU A 127 -2.72 34.39 -9.98
N LYS A 128 -1.90 33.53 -9.35
CA LYS A 128 -1.66 32.16 -9.84
C LYS A 128 -2.93 31.31 -9.86
N TRP A 129 -3.83 31.52 -8.89
CA TRP A 129 -5.14 30.85 -8.88
C TRP A 129 -5.94 31.18 -10.15
N ARG A 130 -5.98 32.46 -10.55
CA ARG A 130 -6.64 32.91 -11.78
C ARG A 130 -5.98 32.32 -13.02
N GLU A 131 -4.66 32.37 -13.11
CA GLU A 131 -3.91 31.80 -14.24
C GLU A 131 -4.23 30.30 -14.44
N CYS A 132 -4.24 29.54 -13.36
CA CYS A 132 -4.52 28.11 -13.39
C CYS A 132 -5.98 27.78 -13.76
N THR A 133 -6.94 28.58 -13.28
CA THR A 133 -8.35 28.39 -13.64
C THR A 133 -8.62 28.79 -15.10
N ASP A 134 -7.97 29.83 -15.61
CA ASP A 134 -8.06 30.24 -17.01
C ASP A 134 -7.44 29.18 -17.95
N ALA A 135 -6.28 28.63 -17.59
CA ALA A 135 -5.65 27.53 -18.34
C ALA A 135 -6.53 26.28 -18.37
N LEU A 136 -7.15 25.93 -17.25
CA LEU A 136 -8.07 24.79 -17.14
C LEU A 136 -9.32 24.97 -18.02
N ASN A 137 -9.92 26.17 -18.02
CA ASN A 137 -11.06 26.50 -18.90
C ASN A 137 -10.67 26.37 -20.38
N THR A 138 -9.50 26.89 -20.74
CA THR A 138 -8.97 26.83 -22.12
C THR A 138 -8.83 25.38 -22.61
N ILE A 139 -8.35 24.48 -21.75
CA ILE A 139 -8.21 23.06 -22.08
C ILE A 139 -9.58 22.39 -22.29
N VAL A 140 -10.54 22.66 -21.41
CA VAL A 140 -11.91 22.14 -21.53
C VAL A 140 -12.53 22.58 -22.86
N ASP A 141 -12.39 23.85 -23.22
CA ASP A 141 -12.89 24.40 -24.48
C ASP A 141 -12.19 23.77 -25.70
N GLY A 142 -10.87 23.57 -25.62
CA GLY A 142 -10.09 22.89 -26.65
C GLY A 142 -10.55 21.45 -26.90
N TYR A 143 -10.78 20.67 -25.83
CA TYR A 143 -11.30 19.31 -25.94
C TYR A 143 -12.74 19.25 -26.43
N LEU A 144 -13.59 20.22 -26.07
CA LEU A 144 -14.97 20.33 -26.60
C LEU A 144 -14.99 20.60 -28.10
N ALA A 145 -14.16 21.54 -28.56
CA ALA A 145 -14.02 21.83 -30.00
C ALA A 145 -13.52 20.60 -30.77
N LEU A 146 -12.56 19.86 -30.19
CA LEU A 146 -12.05 18.63 -30.76
C LEU A 146 -13.11 17.52 -30.82
N GLN A 147 -13.90 17.35 -29.74
CA GLN A 147 -15.01 16.39 -29.69
C GLN A 147 -16.07 16.68 -30.76
N SER A 148 -16.42 17.95 -30.96
CA SER A 148 -17.36 18.39 -32.00
C SER A 148 -16.83 18.07 -33.41
N THR A 149 -15.55 18.34 -33.65
CA THR A 149 -14.88 18.06 -34.92
C THR A 149 -14.86 16.56 -35.23
N LEU A 150 -14.50 15.73 -34.25
CA LEU A 150 -14.51 14.26 -34.37
C LEU A 150 -15.91 13.71 -34.64
N SER A 151 -16.93 14.25 -33.97
CA SER A 151 -18.34 13.85 -34.15
C SER A 151 -18.90 14.21 -35.53
N SER A 152 -18.37 15.28 -36.15
CA SER A 152 -18.77 15.72 -37.50
C SER A 152 -18.10 14.95 -38.64
N GLY A 153 -17.22 13.99 -38.33
CA GLY A 153 -16.61 13.10 -39.32
C GLY A 153 -15.53 13.74 -40.20
N GLY A 154 -14.98 14.89 -39.80
CA GLY A 154 -13.95 15.59 -40.57
C GLY A 154 -12.92 16.29 -39.68
N LEU A 155 -11.64 16.00 -39.91
CA LEU A 155 -10.49 16.71 -39.32
C LEU A 155 -10.08 17.96 -40.11
N GLY A 156 -10.94 18.45 -41.01
CA GLY A 156 -10.67 19.59 -41.90
C GLY A 156 -10.98 20.96 -41.29
N GLY A 157 -11.39 21.02 -40.03
CA GLY A 157 -11.60 22.28 -39.30
C GLY A 157 -10.29 22.91 -38.83
N THR A 158 -10.28 24.22 -38.62
CA THR A 158 -9.10 25.01 -38.19
C THR A 158 -8.59 24.68 -36.79
N GLY A 159 -9.27 23.81 -36.04
CA GLY A 159 -8.80 23.30 -34.75
C GLY A 159 -7.94 22.07 -34.94
N SER A 160 -6.61 22.25 -35.03
CA SER A 160 -5.69 21.11 -34.99
C SER A 160 -5.82 20.40 -33.64
N PRO A 161 -6.05 19.07 -33.60
CA PRO A 161 -6.04 18.28 -32.37
C PRO A 161 -4.76 18.50 -31.54
N TYR A 162 -3.67 18.85 -32.23
CA TYR A 162 -2.38 19.19 -31.64
C TYR A 162 -2.46 20.37 -30.65
N ALA A 163 -3.31 21.37 -30.90
CA ALA A 163 -3.41 22.54 -30.03
C ALA A 163 -3.99 22.19 -28.66
N ALA A 164 -5.05 21.37 -28.62
CA ALA A 164 -5.65 20.91 -27.36
C ALA A 164 -4.67 20.03 -26.56
N PHE A 165 -3.93 19.15 -27.23
CA PHE A 165 -2.91 18.32 -26.58
C PHE A 165 -1.72 19.12 -26.08
N GLN A 166 -1.30 20.17 -26.81
CA GLN A 166 -0.22 21.04 -26.37
C GLN A 166 -0.62 21.82 -25.11
N GLN A 167 -1.85 22.33 -25.05
CA GLN A 167 -2.39 22.99 -23.86
C GLN A 167 -2.49 22.03 -22.67
N ASP A 168 -2.92 20.79 -22.93
CA ASP A 168 -2.95 19.72 -21.94
C ASP A 168 -1.57 19.48 -21.30
N ILE A 169 -0.55 19.27 -22.13
CA ILE A 169 0.84 19.05 -21.67
C ILE A 169 1.34 20.25 -20.85
N VAL A 170 1.14 21.47 -21.34
CA VAL A 170 1.58 22.69 -20.64
C VAL A 170 0.94 22.80 -19.26
N TYR A 171 -0.34 22.45 -19.11
CA TYR A 171 -1.01 22.48 -17.82
C TYR A 171 -0.54 21.36 -16.88
N LEU A 172 -0.32 20.15 -17.39
CA LEU A 172 0.23 19.04 -16.61
C LEU A 172 1.65 19.32 -16.11
N GLU A 173 2.45 20.07 -16.88
CA GLU A 173 3.80 20.48 -16.52
C GLU A 173 3.85 21.75 -15.66
N SER A 174 2.71 22.43 -15.47
CA SER A 174 2.63 23.65 -14.67
C SER A 174 2.54 23.40 -13.16
N ASP A 175 2.78 24.44 -12.36
CA ASP A 175 2.64 24.41 -10.90
C ASP A 175 1.17 24.38 -10.40
N CYS A 176 0.17 24.31 -11.28
CA CYS A 176 -1.23 24.46 -10.91
C CYS A 176 -1.71 23.41 -9.90
N GLN A 177 -1.18 22.19 -9.95
CA GLN A 177 -1.48 21.18 -8.93
C GLN A 177 -0.98 21.59 -7.54
N GLN A 178 0.21 22.20 -7.45
CA GLN A 178 0.79 22.64 -6.19
C GLN A 178 0.00 23.84 -5.62
N VAL A 179 -0.43 24.76 -6.48
CA VAL A 179 -1.30 25.89 -6.10
C VAL A 179 -2.62 25.38 -5.50
N PHE A 180 -3.25 24.39 -6.14
CA PHE A 180 -4.47 23.77 -5.62
C PHE A 180 -4.24 23.10 -4.26
N THR A 181 -3.21 22.26 -4.15
CA THR A 181 -2.90 21.55 -2.90
C THR A 181 -2.56 22.51 -1.76
N ALA A 182 -1.81 23.58 -2.03
CA ALA A 182 -1.51 24.61 -1.05
C ALA A 182 -2.77 25.33 -0.56
N ALA A 183 -3.69 25.70 -1.45
CA ALA A 183 -4.96 26.31 -1.07
C ALA A 183 -5.85 25.34 -0.28
N ALA A 184 -5.90 24.06 -0.67
CA ALA A 184 -6.69 23.04 0.00
C ALA A 184 -6.19 22.75 1.42
N ALA A 185 -4.88 22.87 1.65
CA ALA A 185 -4.27 22.67 2.97
C ALA A 185 -4.57 23.79 3.98
N VAL A 186 -4.91 25.00 3.52
CA VAL A 186 -5.19 26.16 4.39
C VAL A 186 -6.53 26.02 5.10
N ILE A 187 -7.52 25.39 4.46
CA ILE A 187 -8.90 25.35 4.96
C ILE A 187 -9.02 24.65 6.33
N PRO A 188 -8.47 23.44 6.56
CA PRO A 188 -8.63 22.76 7.85
C PRO A 188 -8.00 23.52 9.03
N GLU A 189 -6.80 24.07 8.85
CA GLU A 189 -6.03 24.73 9.91
C GLU A 189 -6.60 26.13 10.26
N GLN A 190 -7.00 26.90 9.24
CA GLN A 190 -7.61 28.21 9.45
C GLN A 190 -9.06 28.10 9.95
N LEU A 191 -9.85 27.10 9.53
CA LEU A 191 -11.17 26.88 10.13
C LEU A 191 -11.06 26.53 11.61
N GLN A 192 -10.08 25.72 12.00
CA GLN A 192 -9.90 25.37 13.40
C GLN A 192 -9.53 26.61 14.23
N THR A 193 -8.63 27.45 13.72
CA THR A 193 -8.22 28.71 14.37
C THR A 193 -9.37 29.73 14.44
N TYR A 194 -10.15 29.87 13.37
CA TYR A 194 -11.34 30.71 13.33
C TYR A 194 -12.42 30.20 14.29
N ARG A 195 -12.72 28.89 14.29
CA ARG A 195 -13.67 28.27 15.22
C ARG A 195 -13.26 28.46 16.68
N GLN A 196 -11.97 28.31 17.00
CA GLN A 196 -11.47 28.54 18.36
C GLN A 196 -11.62 30.01 18.78
N THR A 197 -11.34 30.96 17.87
CA THR A 197 -11.47 32.39 18.15
C THR A 197 -12.92 32.81 18.35
N VAL A 198 -13.83 32.34 17.48
CA VAL A 198 -15.26 32.62 17.57
C VAL A 198 -15.89 31.93 18.78
N ALA A 199 -15.50 30.69 19.08
CA ALA A 199 -15.94 29.98 20.29
C ALA A 199 -15.54 30.74 21.55
N GLY A 200 -14.28 31.20 21.65
CA GLY A 200 -13.81 31.95 22.82
C GLY A 200 -14.58 33.25 23.07
N GLN A 201 -14.94 33.99 22.00
CA GLN A 201 -15.75 35.20 22.11
C GLN A 201 -17.21 34.89 22.50
N ALA A 202 -17.82 33.88 21.89
CA ALA A 202 -19.19 33.45 22.20
C ALA A 202 -19.33 32.88 23.61
N GLU A 203 -18.32 32.15 24.11
CA GLU A 203 -18.26 31.72 25.51
C GLU A 203 -18.20 32.89 26.49
N GLY A 204 -17.61 34.02 26.09
CA GLY A 204 -17.64 35.25 26.87
C GLY A 204 -19.07 35.76 27.12
N VAL A 205 -19.94 35.65 26.11
CA VAL A 205 -21.36 36.01 26.20
C VAL A 205 -22.11 35.08 27.14
N VAL A 206 -21.89 33.76 27.04
CA VAL A 206 -22.49 32.78 27.94
C VAL A 206 -22.07 33.06 29.39
N ARG A 207 -20.78 33.30 29.64
CA ARG A 207 -20.25 33.62 30.98
C ARG A 207 -20.79 34.94 31.52
N TYR A 208 -20.93 35.95 30.67
CA TYR A 208 -21.55 37.22 31.06
C TYR A 208 -22.99 37.01 31.58
N TRP A 209 -23.84 36.32 30.83
CA TRP A 209 -25.22 36.06 31.26
C TRP A 209 -25.27 35.15 32.50
N ALA A 210 -24.37 34.18 32.59
CA ALA A 210 -24.26 33.31 33.76
C ALA A 210 -23.90 34.10 35.03
N ALA A 211 -23.01 35.09 34.92
CA ALA A 211 -22.65 35.98 36.03
C ALA A 211 -23.81 36.90 36.45
N GLN A 212 -24.69 37.27 35.52
CA GLN A 212 -25.91 38.04 35.80
C GLN A 212 -27.07 37.17 36.35
N GLY A 213 -26.93 35.85 36.33
CA GLY A 213 -27.99 34.91 36.75
C GLY A 213 -29.17 34.81 35.78
N ASP A 214 -29.05 35.34 34.55
CA ASP A 214 -30.11 35.27 33.53
C ASP A 214 -30.06 33.91 32.80
N HIS A 215 -30.66 32.90 33.44
CA HIS A 215 -30.59 31.51 32.99
C HIS A 215 -31.21 31.28 31.59
N ALA A 216 -32.24 32.03 31.22
CA ALA A 216 -32.86 31.90 29.89
C ALA A 216 -31.88 32.33 28.78
N LYS A 217 -31.19 33.45 28.98
CA LYS A 217 -30.19 33.94 28.02
C LYS A 217 -28.93 33.10 27.98
N VAL A 218 -28.53 32.48 29.09
CA VAL A 218 -27.44 31.50 29.10
C VAL A 218 -27.78 30.33 28.20
N VAL A 219 -29.01 29.80 28.30
CA VAL A 219 -29.46 28.68 27.47
C VAL A 219 -29.48 29.06 26.00
N GLU A 220 -30.10 30.19 25.65
CA GLU A 220 -30.16 30.70 24.28
C GLU A 220 -28.77 30.92 23.67
N SER A 221 -27.89 31.61 24.40
CA SER A 221 -26.53 31.93 23.93
C SER A 221 -25.69 30.67 23.71
N TYR A 222 -25.84 29.68 24.58
CA TYR A 222 -25.10 28.41 24.48
C TYR A 222 -25.63 27.53 23.34
N GLU A 223 -26.96 27.46 23.12
CA GLU A 223 -27.53 26.70 22.00
C GLU A 223 -27.15 27.33 20.65
N ASN A 224 -27.11 28.65 20.56
CA ASN A 224 -26.58 29.36 19.38
C ASN A 224 -25.09 29.03 19.15
N LEU A 225 -24.29 28.91 20.21
CA LEU A 225 -22.91 28.47 20.13
C LEU A 225 -22.80 27.03 19.59
N LEU A 226 -23.66 26.10 20.05
CA LEU A 226 -23.70 24.74 19.50
C LEU A 226 -24.06 24.72 18.01
N GLY A 227 -25.02 25.55 17.58
CA GLY A 227 -25.42 25.68 16.17
C GLY A 227 -24.30 26.13 15.23
N SER A 228 -23.24 26.74 15.76
CA SER A 228 -22.05 27.16 15.00
C SER A 228 -20.99 26.05 14.80
N GLY A 229 -21.19 24.86 15.36
CA GLY A 229 -20.25 23.73 15.21
C GLY A 229 -19.03 23.78 16.14
N ALA A 230 -19.09 24.57 17.22
CA ALA A 230 -17.98 24.81 18.15
C ALA A 230 -17.88 23.79 19.32
N GLU A 231 -18.65 22.69 19.29
CA GLU A 231 -18.89 21.80 20.44
C GLU A 231 -17.61 21.26 21.11
N ALA A 232 -16.61 20.86 20.31
CA ALA A 232 -15.37 20.27 20.79
C ALA A 232 -14.44 21.25 21.54
N GLY A 233 -14.62 22.56 21.38
CA GLY A 233 -13.76 23.60 21.95
C GLY A 233 -14.30 24.29 23.21
N ILE A 234 -15.52 23.96 23.64
CA ILE A 234 -16.20 24.69 24.72
C ILE A 234 -15.58 24.39 26.08
N ALA A 235 -15.19 25.44 26.83
CA ALA A 235 -14.59 25.28 28.15
C ALA A 235 -15.53 24.57 29.16
N PRO A 236 -15.01 23.70 30.05
CA PRO A 236 -15.79 22.96 31.03
C PRO A 236 -16.69 23.86 31.91
N GLU A 237 -16.19 25.02 32.33
CA GLU A 237 -16.90 25.97 33.18
C GLU A 237 -18.13 26.54 32.48
N THR A 238 -18.02 26.78 31.16
CA THR A 238 -19.13 27.25 30.31
C THR A 238 -20.21 26.17 30.20
N ARG A 239 -19.81 24.89 30.08
CA ARG A 239 -20.75 23.74 30.07
C ARG A 239 -21.47 23.60 31.42
N GLU A 240 -20.77 23.77 32.53
CA GLU A 240 -21.36 23.73 33.86
C GLU A 240 -22.34 24.88 34.10
N ALA A 241 -22.01 26.10 33.64
CA ALA A 241 -22.91 27.24 33.70
C ALA A 241 -24.19 27.02 32.88
N TYR A 242 -24.07 26.39 31.71
CA TYR A 242 -25.20 25.98 30.88
C TYR A 242 -26.05 24.91 31.57
N ALA A 243 -25.45 23.85 32.11
CA ALA A 243 -26.16 22.81 32.84
C ALA A 243 -26.94 23.36 34.05
N ARG A 244 -26.34 24.29 34.82
CA ARG A 244 -27.03 24.98 35.92
C ARG A 244 -28.23 25.79 35.43
N SER A 245 -28.11 26.43 34.27
CA SER A 245 -29.18 27.25 33.70
C SER A 245 -30.30 26.38 33.12
N LEU A 246 -29.98 25.26 32.48
CA LEU A 246 -30.96 24.23 32.08
C LEU A 246 -31.74 23.74 33.31
N ARG A 247 -31.06 23.43 34.41
CA ARG A 247 -31.70 23.05 35.67
C ARG A 247 -32.67 24.13 36.18
N ALA A 248 -32.23 25.39 36.20
CA ALA A 248 -33.07 26.52 36.64
C ALA A 248 -34.30 26.74 35.75
N THR A 249 -34.21 26.39 34.47
CA THR A 249 -35.34 26.45 33.50
C THR A 249 -36.20 25.19 33.47
N GLY A 250 -35.95 24.21 34.35
CA GLY A 250 -36.71 22.95 34.42
C GLY A 250 -36.33 21.90 33.37
N ARG A 251 -35.27 22.11 32.59
CA ARG A 251 -34.77 21.16 31.58
C ARG A 251 -33.78 20.16 32.23
N LEU A 252 -34.25 19.42 33.24
CA LEU A 252 -33.39 18.64 34.13
C LEU A 252 -32.67 17.47 33.44
N GLU A 253 -33.33 16.73 32.54
CA GLU A 253 -32.70 15.60 31.82
C GLU A 253 -31.53 16.09 30.94
N GLN A 254 -31.71 17.21 30.25
CA GLN A 254 -30.66 17.79 29.41
C GLN A 254 -29.52 18.37 30.24
N ALA A 255 -29.82 18.95 31.41
CA ALA A 255 -28.79 19.37 32.35
C ALA A 255 -27.92 18.18 32.80
N ALA A 256 -28.53 17.02 33.06
CA ALA A 256 -27.80 15.81 33.39
C ALA A 256 -26.91 15.33 32.23
N ASP A 257 -27.40 15.35 31.00
CA ASP A 257 -26.62 14.95 29.82
C ASP A 257 -25.39 15.86 29.61
N VAL A 258 -25.55 17.18 29.79
CA VAL A 258 -24.44 18.14 29.70
C VAL A 258 -23.38 17.87 30.78
N LEU A 259 -23.80 17.58 32.02
CA LEU A 259 -22.88 17.25 33.12
C LEU A 259 -22.14 15.94 32.87
N LEU A 260 -22.83 14.90 32.37
CA LEU A 260 -22.18 13.65 31.99
C LEU A 260 -21.22 13.83 30.82
N GLY A 261 -21.57 14.67 29.84
CA GLY A 261 -20.68 15.09 28.76
C GLY A 261 -19.43 15.80 29.28
N ALA A 262 -19.58 16.71 30.25
CA ALA A 262 -18.46 17.41 30.89
C ALA A 262 -17.59 16.49 31.78
N ALA A 263 -18.16 15.38 32.26
CA ALA A 263 -17.43 14.34 32.99
C ALA A 263 -16.62 13.41 32.07
N ARG A 264 -16.95 13.34 30.77
CA ARG A 264 -16.19 12.54 29.80
C ARG A 264 -14.80 13.14 29.59
N GLY A 265 -13.76 12.31 29.71
CA GLY A 265 -12.37 12.73 29.57
C GLY A 265 -11.74 13.28 30.85
N LYS A 266 -12.48 13.35 31.97
CA LYS A 266 -11.93 13.61 33.30
C LYS A 266 -11.60 12.31 34.01
N ASP A 267 -10.57 12.32 34.86
CA ASP A 267 -10.29 11.20 35.76
C ASP A 267 -11.46 10.97 36.72
N ALA A 268 -11.63 9.73 37.19
CA ALA A 268 -12.77 9.36 38.04
C ALA A 268 -12.91 10.27 39.30
N LEU A 269 -11.79 10.68 39.90
CA LEU A 269 -11.73 11.58 41.05
C LEU A 269 -12.18 13.02 40.75
N GLN A 270 -12.06 13.46 39.50
CA GLN A 270 -12.51 14.79 39.07
C GLN A 270 -13.93 14.74 38.49
N ALA A 271 -14.34 13.59 37.96
CA ALA A 271 -15.64 13.37 37.33
C ALA A 271 -16.78 13.12 38.33
N TRP A 272 -16.49 12.55 39.50
CA TRP A 272 -17.53 12.11 40.44
C TRP A 272 -18.50 13.20 40.91
N PRO A 273 -18.12 14.48 41.14
CA PRO A 273 -19.09 15.49 41.56
C PRO A 273 -20.12 15.79 40.48
N LEU A 274 -19.70 15.79 39.20
CA LEU A 274 -20.56 16.03 38.04
C LEU A 274 -21.50 14.83 37.82
N ARG A 275 -20.98 13.61 37.95
CA ARG A 275 -21.77 12.38 37.85
C ARG A 275 -22.81 12.28 38.96
N LEU A 276 -22.46 12.66 40.19
CA LEU A 276 -23.40 12.68 41.31
C LEU A 276 -24.54 13.68 41.06
N GLN A 277 -24.20 14.92 40.65
CA GLN A 277 -25.21 15.91 40.30
C GLN A 277 -26.11 15.48 39.13
N ALA A 278 -25.55 14.81 38.11
CA ALA A 278 -26.34 14.24 37.02
C ALA A 278 -27.27 13.12 37.51
N ALA A 279 -26.80 12.27 38.43
CA ALA A 279 -27.62 11.22 39.04
C ALA A 279 -28.80 11.81 39.83
N ASP A 280 -28.58 12.87 40.60
CA ASP A 280 -29.62 13.60 41.34
C ASP A 280 -30.70 14.16 40.38
N LEU A 281 -30.27 14.77 39.26
CA LEU A 281 -31.17 15.33 38.25
C LEU A 281 -31.98 14.25 37.52
N LEU A 282 -31.34 13.16 37.14
CA LEU A 282 -32.01 12.00 36.52
C LEU A 282 -33.00 11.35 37.49
N PHE A 283 -32.66 11.30 38.79
CA PHE A 283 -33.55 10.79 39.82
C PHE A 283 -34.79 11.69 39.97
N ALA A 284 -34.61 13.01 39.99
CA ALA A 284 -35.71 13.98 40.09
C ALA A 284 -36.68 13.90 38.90
N GLU A 285 -36.20 13.57 37.71
CA GLU A 285 -37.01 13.33 36.49
C GLU A 285 -37.61 11.92 36.39
N GLY A 286 -37.41 11.07 37.41
CA GLY A 286 -37.91 9.69 37.41
C GLY A 286 -37.13 8.72 36.51
N LYS A 287 -35.95 9.10 36.01
CA LYS A 287 -35.06 8.25 35.18
C LYS A 287 -34.21 7.33 36.06
N PHE A 288 -34.85 6.53 36.91
CA PHE A 288 -34.19 5.76 37.97
C PHE A 288 -33.08 4.81 37.50
N SER A 289 -33.25 4.17 36.35
CA SER A 289 -32.21 3.26 35.82
C SER A 289 -30.91 4.00 35.48
N ARG A 290 -31.01 5.18 34.88
CA ARG A 290 -29.84 6.00 34.52
C ARG A 290 -29.20 6.60 35.77
N ALA A 291 -30.02 7.11 36.70
CA ALA A 291 -29.53 7.61 37.97
C ALA A 291 -28.78 6.54 38.77
N ARG A 292 -29.33 5.32 38.84
CA ARG A 292 -28.70 4.18 39.53
C ARG A 292 -27.32 3.85 38.97
N GLN A 293 -27.16 3.81 37.65
CA GLN A 293 -25.87 3.55 37.02
C GLN A 293 -24.81 4.57 37.45
N GLU A 294 -25.18 5.84 37.50
CA GLU A 294 -24.25 6.90 37.91
C GLU A 294 -23.94 6.84 39.42
N TYR A 295 -24.94 6.56 40.27
CA TYR A 295 -24.71 6.34 41.70
C TYR A 295 -23.80 5.13 41.98
N GLU A 296 -24.00 4.02 41.27
CA GLU A 296 -23.15 2.82 41.39
C GLU A 296 -21.71 3.11 40.95
N GLY A 297 -21.52 3.89 39.88
CA GLY A 297 -20.20 4.35 39.44
C GLY A 297 -19.49 5.21 40.49
N VAL A 298 -20.19 6.16 41.10
CA VAL A 298 -19.66 7.00 42.19
C VAL A 298 -19.38 6.17 43.45
N ALA A 299 -20.28 5.25 43.82
CA ALA A 299 -20.10 4.37 44.97
C ALA A 299 -18.90 3.41 44.81
N GLY A 300 -18.70 2.87 43.60
CA GLY A 300 -17.54 2.04 43.28
C GLY A 300 -16.21 2.78 43.44
N LEU A 301 -16.14 4.05 43.04
CA LEU A 301 -14.97 4.91 43.26
C LEU A 301 -14.64 5.03 44.75
N PHE A 302 -15.61 5.40 45.59
CA PHE A 302 -15.37 5.54 47.02
C PHE A 302 -15.06 4.21 47.72
N ALA A 303 -15.63 3.10 47.26
CA ALA A 303 -15.27 1.78 47.76
C ALA A 303 -13.79 1.45 47.47
N SER A 304 -13.30 1.78 46.26
CA SER A 304 -11.89 1.56 45.90
C SER A 304 -10.93 2.43 46.72
N LEU A 305 -11.30 3.69 47.00
CA LEU A 305 -10.51 4.58 47.86
C LEU A 305 -10.42 4.05 49.28
N LYS A 306 -11.53 3.54 49.83
CA LYS A 306 -11.54 2.92 51.15
C LYS A 306 -10.67 1.67 51.21
N GLN A 307 -10.64 0.86 50.15
CA GLN A 307 -9.71 -0.27 50.06
C GLN A 307 -8.24 0.20 50.05
N GLY A 308 -7.94 1.27 49.30
CA GLY A 308 -6.61 1.89 49.28
C GLY A 308 -6.19 2.44 50.65
N GLU A 309 -7.11 3.07 51.39
CA GLU A 309 -6.88 3.54 52.76
C GLU A 309 -6.55 2.37 53.71
N VAL A 310 -7.38 1.31 53.72
CA VAL A 310 -7.12 0.11 54.53
C VAL A 310 -5.78 -0.54 54.17
N GLN A 311 -5.44 -0.57 52.87
CA GLN A 311 -4.14 -1.07 52.42
C GLN A 311 -2.99 -0.19 52.92
N ALA A 312 -3.10 1.14 52.80
CA ALA A 312 -2.07 2.06 53.30
C ALA A 312 -1.89 1.96 54.82
N GLU A 313 -2.99 1.91 55.58
CA GLU A 313 -2.98 1.71 57.03
C GLU A 313 -2.34 0.37 57.41
N SER A 314 -2.67 -0.71 56.71
CA SER A 314 -2.01 -2.00 56.93
C SER A 314 -0.51 -1.91 56.68
N GLN A 315 -0.06 -1.30 55.58
CA GLN A 315 1.39 -1.12 55.30
C GLN A 315 2.09 -0.27 56.36
N LEU A 316 1.44 0.79 56.84
CA LEU A 316 1.98 1.63 57.92
C LEU A 316 2.07 0.87 59.25
N ALA A 317 1.08 0.04 59.57
CA ALA A 317 1.10 -0.81 60.76
C ALA A 317 2.22 -1.87 60.67
N LEU A 318 2.50 -2.39 59.47
CA LEU A 318 3.61 -3.31 59.21
C LEU A 318 4.98 -2.63 59.41
N LEU A 319 5.15 -1.40 58.94
CA LEU A 319 6.38 -0.61 59.13
C LEU A 319 6.61 -0.23 60.60
N ALA A 320 5.54 -0.05 61.39
CA ALA A 320 5.67 0.25 62.82
C ALA A 320 6.24 -0.91 63.65
N GLY A 321 6.19 -2.15 63.14
CA GLY A 321 6.73 -3.37 63.78
C GLY A 321 8.11 -3.82 63.27
N GLU A 322 8.83 -2.96 62.54
CA GLU A 322 10.07 -3.29 61.81
C GLU A 322 11.15 -3.96 62.68
N THR A 323 11.23 -3.62 63.98
CA THR A 323 12.22 -4.19 64.90
C THR A 323 11.87 -5.60 65.41
N GLU A 324 10.60 -6.01 65.37
CA GLU A 324 10.13 -7.33 65.85
C GLU A 324 9.97 -8.36 64.72
N HIS A 325 9.77 -7.90 63.47
CA HIS A 325 9.45 -8.75 62.31
C HIS A 325 10.50 -8.72 61.18
N GLY A 326 11.74 -8.30 61.45
CA GLY A 326 12.74 -8.01 60.42
C GLY A 326 13.01 -9.12 59.39
N SER A 327 12.99 -10.40 59.79
CA SER A 327 13.19 -11.53 58.87
C SER A 327 11.97 -11.83 58.00
N GLU A 328 10.76 -11.65 58.54
CA GLU A 328 9.49 -11.79 57.82
C GLU A 328 9.32 -10.66 56.79
N LEU A 329 9.61 -9.42 57.21
CA LEU A 329 9.55 -8.23 56.36
C LEU A 329 10.55 -8.32 55.20
N GLU A 330 11.77 -8.83 55.44
CA GLU A 330 12.77 -9.02 54.38
C GLU A 330 12.33 -10.04 53.32
N LEU A 331 11.70 -11.14 53.72
CA LEU A 331 11.14 -12.10 52.76
C LEU A 331 9.99 -11.48 51.96
N TYR A 332 9.08 -10.75 52.63
CA TYR A 332 7.98 -10.06 51.94
C TYR A 332 8.48 -8.99 50.96
N ARG A 333 9.52 -8.23 51.34
CA ARG A 333 10.17 -7.24 50.47
C ARG A 333 10.72 -7.88 49.19
N ARG A 334 11.29 -9.08 49.27
CA ARG A 334 11.75 -9.83 48.08
C ARG A 334 10.59 -10.25 47.18
N VAL A 335 9.49 -10.74 47.77
CA VAL A 335 8.28 -11.07 47.02
C VAL A 335 7.72 -9.84 46.30
N LEU A 336 7.59 -8.71 47.01
CA LEU A 336 7.10 -7.47 46.44
C LEU A 336 8.02 -6.95 45.32
N LYS A 337 9.34 -7.03 45.50
CA LYS A 337 10.31 -6.68 44.46
C LYS A 337 10.15 -7.58 43.24
N GLY A 338 10.02 -8.89 43.43
CA GLY A 338 9.79 -9.85 42.36
C GLY A 338 8.49 -9.57 41.59
N TRP A 339 7.42 -9.23 42.31
CA TRP A 339 6.15 -8.82 41.72
C TRP A 339 6.27 -7.52 40.90
N LEU A 340 6.93 -6.48 41.43
CA LEU A 340 7.13 -5.21 40.73
C LEU A 340 8.03 -5.34 39.48
N GLN A 341 8.84 -6.39 39.42
CA GLN A 341 9.71 -6.72 38.27
C GLN A 341 9.09 -7.76 37.34
N TYR A 342 7.89 -8.25 37.64
CA TYR A 342 7.21 -9.26 36.83
C TYR A 342 6.81 -8.68 35.47
N ASP A 343 7.31 -9.31 34.41
CA ASP A 343 7.11 -8.90 33.02
C ASP A 343 5.87 -9.54 32.37
N GLY A 344 5.09 -10.29 33.14
CA GLY A 344 3.90 -10.98 32.64
C GLY A 344 4.16 -12.39 32.08
N THR A 345 5.40 -12.90 32.13
CA THR A 345 5.76 -14.21 31.57
C THR A 345 5.95 -15.30 32.64
N GLN A 346 6.87 -15.16 33.58
CA GLN A 346 7.06 -16.13 34.67
C GLN A 346 7.39 -15.43 35.98
N ALA A 347 6.86 -15.97 37.09
CA ALA A 347 7.24 -15.52 38.42
C ALA A 347 8.74 -15.78 38.64
N SER A 348 9.45 -14.78 39.20
CA SER A 348 10.87 -14.96 39.51
C SER A 348 11.08 -16.13 40.48
N PRO A 349 12.09 -17.00 40.29
CA PRO A 349 12.38 -18.07 41.24
C PRO A 349 12.57 -17.58 42.68
N ASP A 350 13.19 -16.39 42.86
CA ASP A 350 13.37 -15.76 44.18
C ASP A 350 12.03 -15.34 44.82
N MET A 351 11.05 -14.94 44.01
CA MET A 351 9.70 -14.62 44.46
C MET A 351 8.98 -15.89 44.95
N VAL A 352 9.02 -16.97 44.16
CA VAL A 352 8.40 -18.27 44.50
C VAL A 352 9.02 -18.82 45.79
N GLU A 353 10.35 -18.84 45.88
CA GLU A 353 11.08 -19.31 47.06
C GLU A 353 10.77 -18.46 48.29
N SER A 354 10.73 -17.13 48.15
CA SER A 354 10.43 -16.23 49.26
C SER A 354 8.99 -16.39 49.78
N VAL A 355 8.01 -16.67 48.90
CA VAL A 355 6.62 -17.00 49.30
C VAL A 355 6.59 -18.32 50.07
N GLN A 356 7.27 -19.36 49.59
CA GLN A 356 7.32 -20.66 50.27
C GLN A 356 7.95 -20.52 51.66
N ARG A 357 9.09 -19.82 51.77
CA ARG A 357 9.75 -19.57 53.07
C ARG A 357 8.88 -18.75 54.02
N LEU A 358 8.11 -17.78 53.51
CA LEU A 358 7.15 -17.02 54.33
C LEU A 358 6.06 -17.92 54.91
N GLU A 359 5.51 -18.82 54.11
CA GLU A 359 4.45 -19.73 54.58
C GLU A 359 4.97 -20.80 55.54
N GLU A 360 6.21 -21.25 55.37
CA GLU A 360 6.84 -22.23 56.25
C GLU A 360 7.24 -21.63 57.61
N LEU A 361 7.89 -20.47 57.61
CA LEU A 361 8.45 -19.85 58.81
C LEU A 361 7.44 -18.97 59.57
N PHE A 362 6.47 -18.39 58.84
CA PHE A 362 5.50 -17.43 59.37
C PHE A 362 4.06 -17.78 58.91
N PRO A 363 3.55 -18.98 59.22
CA PRO A 363 2.25 -19.44 58.74
C PRO A 363 1.11 -18.54 59.27
N GLY A 364 0.22 -18.14 58.36
CA GLY A 364 -1.00 -17.41 58.71
C GLY A 364 -0.82 -15.91 58.99
N THR A 365 0.41 -15.39 58.90
CA THR A 365 0.65 -13.96 59.03
C THR A 365 0.10 -13.17 57.84
N VAL A 366 -0.01 -11.85 58.01
CA VAL A 366 -0.45 -10.95 56.94
C VAL A 366 0.53 -10.99 55.77
N HIS A 367 1.84 -11.04 56.03
CA HIS A 367 2.87 -11.07 54.98
C HIS A 367 2.82 -12.35 54.16
N ALA A 368 2.66 -13.52 54.79
CA ALA A 368 2.54 -14.78 54.07
C ALA A 368 1.31 -14.80 53.14
N ARG A 369 0.16 -14.28 53.63
CA ARG A 369 -1.07 -14.20 52.83
C ARG A 369 -0.95 -13.22 51.66
N MET A 370 -0.40 -12.03 51.90
CA MET A 370 -0.20 -11.02 50.85
C MET A 370 0.82 -11.51 49.81
N ALA A 371 1.89 -12.16 50.25
CA ALA A 371 2.89 -12.75 49.36
C ALA A 371 2.28 -13.82 48.44
N ARG A 372 1.44 -14.70 49.01
CA ARG A 372 0.69 -15.70 48.24
C ARG A 372 -0.25 -15.04 47.23
N GLU A 373 -0.99 -14.01 47.62
CA GLU A 373 -1.89 -13.30 46.69
C GLU A 373 -1.12 -12.66 45.52
N LEU A 374 0.05 -12.07 45.78
CA LEU A 374 0.93 -11.55 44.71
C LEU A 374 1.42 -12.67 43.80
N LEU A 375 1.80 -13.82 44.35
CA LEU A 375 2.22 -14.97 43.55
C LEU A 375 1.06 -15.56 42.73
N ASP A 376 -0.13 -15.65 43.29
CA ASP A 376 -1.31 -16.15 42.58
C ASP A 376 -1.65 -15.24 41.39
N LYS A 377 -1.40 -13.92 41.48
CA LYS A 377 -1.55 -12.98 40.36
C LYS A 377 -0.50 -13.17 39.24
N THR A 378 0.61 -13.85 39.51
CA THR A 378 1.60 -14.24 38.48
C THR A 378 1.25 -15.58 37.81
N GLY A 379 0.29 -16.33 38.35
CA GLY A 379 -0.21 -17.59 37.79
C GLY A 379 -1.65 -17.49 37.28
N GLY A 380 -2.09 -18.50 36.53
CA GLY A 380 -3.50 -18.66 36.15
C GLY A 380 -3.96 -17.82 34.94
N ALA A 381 -5.17 -17.26 35.02
CA ALA A 381 -5.87 -16.66 33.87
C ALA A 381 -5.14 -15.51 33.16
N PRO A 382 -4.43 -14.58 33.85
CA PRO A 382 -3.68 -13.51 33.18
C PRO A 382 -2.51 -14.03 32.34
N LEU A 383 -1.81 -15.06 32.85
CA LEU A 383 -0.71 -15.70 32.13
C LEU A 383 -1.22 -16.41 30.87
N GLN A 384 -2.35 -17.11 30.97
CA GLN A 384 -2.99 -17.75 29.82
C GLN A 384 -3.44 -16.72 28.78
N GLN A 385 -4.03 -15.60 29.20
CA GLN A 385 -4.44 -14.51 28.30
C GLN A 385 -3.26 -13.90 27.55
N ASN A 386 -2.13 -13.68 28.23
CA ASN A 386 -0.92 -13.16 27.60
C ASN A 386 -0.31 -14.16 26.60
N ALA A 387 -0.28 -15.45 26.95
CA ALA A 387 0.15 -16.50 26.04
C ALA A 387 -0.77 -16.61 24.81
N ASP A 388 -2.08 -16.54 25.01
CA ASP A 388 -3.08 -16.57 23.92
C ASP A 388 -2.94 -15.35 23.01
N ALA A 389 -2.70 -14.16 23.58
CA ALA A 389 -2.43 -12.94 22.83
C ALA A 389 -1.13 -13.03 22.01
N ALA A 390 -0.06 -13.56 22.60
CA ALA A 390 1.21 -13.80 21.91
C ALA A 390 1.05 -14.80 20.75
N MET A 391 0.31 -15.89 20.95
CA MET A 391 -0.02 -16.84 19.88
C MET A 391 -0.87 -16.21 18.77
N ALA A 392 -1.83 -15.36 19.11
CA ALA A 392 -2.64 -14.64 18.12
C ALA A 392 -1.78 -13.68 17.29
N GLN A 393 -0.88 -12.93 17.93
CA GLN A 393 0.07 -12.04 17.27
C GLN A 393 1.04 -12.82 16.37
N ALA A 394 1.58 -13.94 16.83
CA ALA A 394 2.46 -14.78 16.03
C ALA A 394 1.76 -15.35 14.79
N ARG A 395 0.49 -15.76 14.90
CA ARG A 395 -0.32 -16.18 13.74
C ARG A 395 -0.52 -15.05 12.73
N GLN A 396 -0.77 -13.83 13.19
CA GLN A 396 -0.88 -12.66 12.31
C GLN A 396 0.44 -12.39 11.57
N LEU A 397 1.56 -12.37 12.29
CA LEU A 397 2.88 -12.17 11.69
C LEU A 397 3.25 -13.27 10.69
N ALA A 398 2.90 -14.52 10.99
CA ALA A 398 3.08 -15.64 10.06
C ALA A 398 2.21 -15.50 8.79
N ALA A 399 0.96 -15.04 8.93
CA ALA A 399 0.09 -14.74 7.79
C ALA A 399 0.63 -13.59 6.92
N GLU A 400 1.34 -12.63 7.53
CA GLU A 400 2.08 -11.56 6.84
C GLU A 400 3.46 -12.02 6.30
N ARG A 401 3.79 -13.31 6.40
CA ARG A 401 5.07 -13.91 5.99
C ARG A 401 6.30 -13.42 6.78
N LYS A 402 6.07 -12.81 7.94
CA LYS A 402 7.12 -12.36 8.89
C LYS A 402 7.48 -13.48 9.87
N PHE A 403 7.91 -14.62 9.35
CA PHE A 403 8.12 -15.84 10.14
C PHE A 403 9.15 -15.68 11.27
N ALA A 404 10.23 -14.93 11.04
CA ALA A 404 11.26 -14.70 12.06
C ALA A 404 10.73 -13.87 13.25
N GLU A 405 9.94 -12.84 12.98
CA GLU A 405 9.30 -12.02 14.03
C GLU A 405 8.23 -12.83 14.78
N ALA A 406 7.44 -13.63 14.05
CA ALA A 406 6.43 -14.52 14.64
C ALA A 406 7.05 -15.50 15.65
N LEU A 407 8.19 -16.11 15.31
CA LEU A 407 8.92 -17.01 16.21
C LEU A 407 9.56 -16.25 17.40
N ALA A 408 10.03 -15.02 17.20
CA ALA A 408 10.58 -14.20 18.29
C ALA A 408 9.52 -13.85 19.35
N VAL A 409 8.28 -13.62 18.95
CA VAL A 409 7.15 -13.37 19.87
C VAL A 409 6.82 -14.61 20.72
N LEU A 410 7.01 -15.81 20.18
CA LEU A 410 6.73 -17.07 20.89
C LEU A 410 7.87 -17.54 21.79
N ALA A 411 9.11 -17.12 21.54
CA ALA A 411 10.30 -17.55 22.27
C ALA A 411 10.24 -17.39 23.82
N PRO A 412 9.67 -16.32 24.40
CA PRO A 412 9.52 -16.21 25.85
C PRO A 412 8.58 -17.25 26.46
N TRP A 413 7.66 -17.79 25.65
CA TRP A 413 6.62 -18.74 26.03
C TRP A 413 7.02 -20.19 25.73
N SER A 414 8.14 -20.40 25.02
CA SER A 414 8.65 -21.71 24.65
C SER A 414 9.42 -22.36 25.81
N GLY A 415 8.71 -22.71 26.88
CA GLY A 415 9.28 -23.48 28.00
C GLY A 415 9.57 -24.94 27.62
N GLU A 416 10.56 -25.57 28.26
CA GLU A 416 10.70 -27.04 28.22
C GLU A 416 9.45 -27.69 28.82
N ALA A 417 8.85 -28.62 28.08
CA ALA A 417 7.68 -29.34 28.57
C ALA A 417 8.14 -30.29 29.69
N GLN A 418 7.40 -30.36 30.80
CA GLN A 418 7.72 -31.34 31.83
C GLN A 418 7.54 -32.77 31.28
N PRO A 419 8.34 -33.75 31.73
CA PRO A 419 8.23 -35.13 31.24
C PRO A 419 6.83 -35.69 31.50
N GLY A 420 6.06 -35.94 30.44
CA GLY A 420 4.70 -36.47 30.50
C GLY A 420 3.59 -35.48 30.15
N GLU A 421 3.92 -34.22 29.86
CA GLU A 421 2.95 -33.19 29.46
C GLU A 421 2.79 -33.14 27.93
N THR A 422 1.54 -33.05 27.46
CA THR A 422 1.21 -32.85 26.04
C THR A 422 1.88 -31.58 25.53
N VAL A 423 2.45 -31.63 24.32
CA VAL A 423 3.10 -30.50 23.64
C VAL A 423 2.33 -29.20 23.89
N SER A 424 2.96 -28.24 24.57
CA SER A 424 2.36 -26.93 24.84
C SER A 424 1.83 -26.33 23.52
N PRO A 425 0.63 -25.73 23.48
CA PRO A 425 0.04 -25.15 22.27
C PRO A 425 0.96 -24.14 21.57
N VAL A 426 1.86 -23.48 22.33
CA VAL A 426 2.91 -22.60 21.81
C VAL A 426 3.90 -23.36 20.92
N LYS A 427 4.38 -24.53 21.34
CA LYS A 427 5.33 -25.35 20.56
C LYS A 427 4.70 -25.90 19.28
N ALA A 428 3.43 -26.32 19.35
CA ALA A 428 2.71 -26.75 18.16
C ALA A 428 2.60 -25.62 17.12
N LEU A 429 2.36 -24.38 17.57
CA LEU A 429 2.34 -23.21 16.69
C LEU A 429 3.73 -22.87 16.14
N GLU A 430 4.80 -22.99 16.94
CA GLU A 430 6.18 -22.79 16.45
C GLU A 430 6.53 -23.77 15.32
N GLU A 431 6.18 -25.05 15.48
CA GLU A 431 6.37 -26.07 14.45
C GLU A 431 5.56 -25.77 13.19
N GLU A 432 4.31 -25.32 13.33
CA GLU A 432 3.47 -24.90 12.22
C GLU A 432 4.09 -23.73 11.44
N ILE A 433 4.55 -22.69 12.14
CA ILE A 433 5.18 -21.51 11.54
C ILE A 433 6.47 -21.90 10.80
N ARG A 434 7.29 -22.79 11.37
CA ARG A 434 8.51 -23.29 10.72
C ARG A 434 8.18 -24.13 9.48
N ALA A 435 7.12 -24.93 9.52
CA ALA A 435 6.67 -25.71 8.37
C ALA A 435 6.18 -24.79 7.23
N GLN A 436 5.42 -23.73 7.55
CA GLN A 436 4.98 -22.73 6.58
C GLN A 436 6.17 -22.00 5.94
N GLN A 437 7.15 -21.56 6.74
CA GLN A 437 8.36 -20.92 6.25
C GLN A 437 9.13 -21.82 5.27
N ALA A 438 9.28 -23.11 5.60
CA ALA A 438 9.96 -24.07 4.73
C ALA A 438 9.20 -24.28 3.40
N GLN A 439 7.87 -24.36 3.46
CA GLN A 439 7.03 -24.49 2.26
C GLN A 439 7.15 -23.26 1.36
N GLU A 440 7.15 -22.05 1.91
CA GLU A 440 7.27 -20.83 1.13
C GLU A 440 8.65 -20.67 0.49
N ALA A 441 9.72 -21.02 1.22
CA ALA A 441 11.06 -21.06 0.67
C ALA A 441 11.16 -22.05 -0.52
N GLN A 442 10.53 -23.22 -0.40
CA GLN A 442 10.47 -24.19 -1.52
C GLN A 442 9.72 -23.64 -2.73
N LEU A 443 8.61 -22.93 -2.52
CA LEU A 443 7.85 -22.29 -3.59
C LEU A 443 8.66 -21.20 -4.29
N GLN A 444 9.41 -20.37 -3.55
CA GLN A 444 10.29 -19.35 -4.13
C GLN A 444 11.36 -19.97 -5.01
N ILE A 445 12.04 -21.03 -4.53
CA ILE A 445 13.05 -21.75 -5.32
C ILE A 445 12.44 -22.31 -6.61
N LEU A 446 11.22 -22.86 -6.54
CA LEU A 446 10.53 -23.37 -7.72
C LEU A 446 10.21 -22.25 -8.71
N GLN A 447 9.69 -21.12 -8.24
CA GLN A 447 9.37 -19.96 -9.08
C GLN A 447 10.61 -19.36 -9.75
N GLU A 448 11.72 -19.23 -9.02
CA GLU A 448 13.00 -18.79 -9.58
C GLU A 448 13.47 -19.73 -10.68
N LYS A 449 13.37 -21.04 -10.43
CA LYS A 449 13.71 -22.04 -11.45
C LYS A 449 12.81 -21.95 -12.68
N GLU A 450 11.50 -21.85 -12.52
CA GLU A 450 10.56 -21.70 -13.63
C GLU A 450 10.82 -20.41 -14.43
N ALA A 451 11.18 -19.31 -13.76
CA ALA A 451 11.55 -18.06 -14.42
C ALA A 451 12.83 -18.20 -15.26
N LEU A 452 13.85 -18.89 -14.73
CA LEU A 452 15.07 -19.21 -15.47
C LEU A 452 14.78 -20.15 -16.65
N ASP A 453 13.97 -21.18 -16.45
CA ASP A 453 13.54 -22.11 -17.51
C ASP A 453 12.81 -21.35 -18.63
N ALA A 454 11.92 -20.41 -18.30
CA ALA A 454 11.21 -19.58 -19.26
C ALA A 454 12.16 -18.67 -20.07
N LYS A 455 13.14 -18.04 -19.42
CA LYS A 455 14.18 -17.25 -20.10
C LYS A 455 15.02 -18.11 -21.04
N TRP A 456 15.40 -19.30 -20.59
CA TRP A 456 16.14 -20.26 -21.41
C TRP A 456 15.34 -20.66 -22.66
N GLN A 457 14.07 -21.02 -22.51
CA GLN A 457 13.21 -21.38 -23.65
C GLN A 457 13.05 -20.22 -24.64
N LYS A 458 12.86 -18.99 -24.14
CA LYS A 458 12.78 -17.80 -24.99
C LYS A 458 14.08 -17.55 -25.76
N ALA A 459 15.23 -17.70 -25.12
CA ALA A 459 16.53 -17.55 -25.79
C ALA A 459 16.71 -18.60 -26.90
N MET A 460 16.29 -19.84 -26.64
CA MET A 460 16.28 -20.93 -27.63
C MET A 460 15.34 -20.65 -28.81
N GLU A 461 14.12 -20.17 -28.56
CA GLU A 461 13.15 -19.83 -29.61
C GLU A 461 13.69 -18.72 -30.54
N VAL A 462 14.26 -17.67 -29.96
CA VAL A 462 14.88 -16.56 -30.72
C VAL A 462 16.08 -17.06 -31.54
N LEU A 463 16.87 -17.98 -30.99
CA LEU A 463 17.97 -18.63 -31.72
C LEU A 463 17.45 -19.45 -32.91
N ASP A 464 16.42 -20.25 -32.72
CA ASP A 464 15.80 -21.08 -33.78
C ASP A 464 15.20 -20.21 -34.90
N HIS A 465 14.73 -19.02 -34.56
CA HIS A 465 14.24 -17.99 -35.50
C HIS A 465 15.38 -17.21 -36.17
N GLN A 466 16.63 -17.61 -35.98
CA GLN A 466 17.84 -17.01 -36.56
C GLN A 466 18.07 -15.54 -36.15
N GLN A 467 17.45 -15.11 -35.05
CA GLN A 467 17.66 -13.79 -34.46
C GLN A 467 18.87 -13.84 -33.53
N PHE A 468 20.05 -14.06 -34.10
CA PHE A 468 21.24 -14.43 -33.34
C PHE A 468 21.67 -13.38 -32.31
N ASP A 469 21.70 -12.09 -32.68
CA ASP A 469 22.05 -10.99 -31.76
C ASP A 469 21.14 -10.96 -30.53
N GLN A 470 19.82 -11.09 -30.74
CA GLN A 470 18.85 -11.09 -29.65
C GLN A 470 18.98 -12.36 -28.79
N SER A 471 19.26 -13.52 -29.40
CA SER A 471 19.47 -14.75 -28.64
C SER A 471 20.72 -14.67 -27.75
N ILE A 472 21.80 -14.04 -28.24
CA ILE A 472 23.04 -13.83 -27.47
C ILE A 472 22.73 -13.02 -26.21
N VAL A 473 22.03 -11.89 -26.35
CA VAL A 473 21.63 -11.05 -25.20
C VAL A 473 20.80 -11.84 -24.19
N LEU A 474 19.83 -12.63 -24.64
CA LEU A 474 18.99 -13.44 -23.73
C LEU A 474 19.77 -14.56 -23.02
N PHE A 475 20.75 -15.18 -23.68
CA PHE A 475 21.64 -16.14 -23.02
C PHE A 475 22.65 -15.46 -22.08
N GLU A 476 23.08 -14.23 -22.38
CA GLU A 476 23.96 -13.45 -21.51
C GLU A 476 23.29 -13.16 -20.15
N GLU A 477 21.98 -12.91 -20.13
CA GLU A 477 21.19 -12.78 -18.89
C GLU A 477 21.23 -14.03 -17.99
N LEU A 478 21.63 -15.19 -18.53
CA LEU A 478 21.70 -16.46 -17.81
C LEU A 478 23.10 -16.81 -17.30
N LEU A 479 24.12 -15.96 -17.54
CA LEU A 479 25.53 -16.25 -17.25
C LEU A 479 25.90 -16.30 -15.77
N ASP A 480 25.04 -15.83 -14.87
CA ASP A 480 25.25 -15.91 -13.41
C ASP A 480 24.25 -16.85 -12.72
N THR A 481 23.70 -17.81 -13.47
CA THR A 481 22.62 -18.70 -13.00
C THR A 481 23.02 -20.17 -13.13
N SER A 482 22.14 -21.07 -12.74
CA SER A 482 22.32 -22.52 -12.98
C SER A 482 22.47 -22.88 -14.47
N TYR A 483 22.12 -21.97 -15.38
CA TYR A 483 22.25 -22.15 -16.83
C TYR A 483 23.57 -21.65 -17.42
N GLN A 484 24.48 -21.07 -16.62
CA GLN A 484 25.71 -20.42 -17.09
C GLN A 484 26.48 -21.23 -18.15
N ASP A 485 26.78 -22.48 -17.86
CA ASP A 485 27.63 -23.30 -18.74
C ASP A 485 26.93 -23.61 -20.07
N GLN A 486 25.61 -23.86 -20.03
CA GLN A 486 24.82 -24.10 -21.22
C GLN A 486 24.63 -22.81 -22.04
N ALA A 487 24.43 -21.67 -21.37
CA ALA A 487 24.30 -20.37 -21.99
C ALA A 487 25.57 -19.96 -22.73
N ARG A 488 26.76 -20.17 -22.15
CA ARG A 488 28.06 -19.90 -22.83
C ARG A 488 28.21 -20.68 -24.14
N LEU A 489 27.82 -21.95 -24.14
CA LEU A 489 27.86 -22.78 -25.34
C LEU A 489 26.90 -22.24 -26.41
N LYS A 490 25.67 -21.87 -26.01
CA LYS A 490 24.68 -21.32 -26.93
C LYS A 490 25.03 -19.94 -27.46
N ILE A 491 25.67 -19.08 -26.66
CA ILE A 491 26.24 -17.81 -27.11
C ILE A 491 27.29 -18.06 -28.18
N ALA A 492 28.23 -18.98 -27.95
CA ALA A 492 29.27 -19.30 -28.94
C ALA A 492 28.67 -19.85 -30.24
N GLU A 493 27.65 -20.70 -30.15
CA GLU A 493 26.90 -21.20 -31.30
C GLU A 493 26.21 -20.07 -32.07
N ALA A 494 25.46 -19.21 -31.38
CA ALA A 494 24.75 -18.07 -31.97
C ALA A 494 25.72 -17.09 -32.65
N VAL A 495 26.84 -16.76 -32.01
CA VAL A 495 27.91 -15.91 -32.56
C VAL A 495 28.46 -16.49 -33.87
N ASN A 496 28.71 -17.79 -33.89
CA ASN A 496 29.22 -18.47 -35.08
C ASN A 496 28.19 -18.48 -36.23
N LEU A 497 26.91 -18.71 -35.92
CA LEU A 497 25.83 -18.69 -36.91
C LEU A 497 25.61 -17.28 -37.48
N ALA A 498 25.61 -16.25 -36.63
CA ALA A 498 25.50 -14.85 -37.03
C ALA A 498 26.62 -14.43 -37.99
N ALA A 499 27.87 -14.74 -37.60
CA ALA A 499 29.03 -14.46 -38.43
C ALA A 499 28.96 -15.20 -39.78
N ALA A 500 28.47 -16.45 -39.78
CA ALA A 500 28.37 -17.26 -40.98
C ALA A 500 27.34 -16.71 -41.99
N GLU A 501 26.16 -16.29 -41.52
CA GLU A 501 25.14 -15.68 -42.39
C GLU A 501 25.61 -14.35 -42.99
N LEU A 502 26.17 -13.44 -42.19
CA LEU A 502 26.72 -12.18 -42.72
C LEU A 502 27.86 -12.41 -43.72
N ARG A 503 28.74 -13.39 -43.46
CA ARG A 503 29.81 -13.76 -44.40
C ARG A 503 29.23 -14.31 -45.71
N LYS A 504 28.16 -15.09 -45.64
CA LYS A 504 27.47 -15.65 -46.81
C LYS A 504 26.78 -14.56 -47.63
N GLU A 505 26.15 -13.58 -47.00
CA GLU A 505 25.62 -12.39 -47.66
C GLU A 505 26.72 -11.58 -48.37
N ALA A 506 27.83 -11.32 -47.68
CA ALA A 506 28.99 -10.65 -48.27
C ALA A 506 29.53 -11.43 -49.49
N ALA A 507 29.66 -12.76 -49.38
CA ALA A 507 30.08 -13.60 -50.49
C ALA A 507 29.10 -13.53 -51.69
N ASN A 508 27.80 -13.48 -51.43
CA ASN A 508 26.78 -13.32 -52.48
C ASN A 508 26.91 -11.96 -53.19
N LEU A 509 27.14 -10.87 -52.45
CA LEU A 509 27.40 -9.55 -53.01
C LEU A 509 28.68 -9.53 -53.87
N PHE A 510 29.76 -10.12 -53.36
CA PHE A 510 31.02 -10.26 -54.09
C PHE A 510 30.84 -11.04 -55.40
N ILE A 511 30.09 -12.15 -55.39
CA ILE A 511 29.79 -12.94 -56.59
C ILE A 511 28.95 -12.12 -57.58
N LYS A 512 27.94 -11.37 -57.11
CA LYS A 512 27.13 -10.47 -57.96
C LYS A 512 28.00 -9.38 -58.59
N ALA A 513 28.90 -8.76 -57.82
CA ALA A 513 29.83 -7.74 -58.30
C ALA A 513 30.73 -8.28 -59.42
N ARG A 514 31.24 -9.51 -59.25
CA ARG A 514 32.10 -10.16 -60.27
C ARG A 514 31.37 -10.41 -61.59
N LYS A 515 30.05 -10.58 -61.56
CA LYS A 515 29.21 -10.82 -62.74
C LYS A 515 28.65 -9.53 -63.36
N SER A 516 28.72 -8.39 -62.67
CA SER A 516 28.23 -7.12 -63.21
C SER A 516 29.19 -6.55 -64.24
N THR A 517 28.63 -6.08 -65.36
CA THR A 517 29.34 -5.37 -66.43
C THR A 517 29.35 -3.86 -66.23
N ASP A 518 28.53 -3.34 -65.30
CA ASP A 518 28.50 -1.94 -64.91
C ASP A 518 29.54 -1.67 -63.81
N ILE A 519 30.46 -0.75 -64.09
CA ILE A 519 31.58 -0.41 -63.20
C ILE A 519 31.08 0.20 -61.89
N GLU A 520 30.07 1.07 -61.93
CA GLU A 520 29.58 1.76 -60.73
C GLU A 520 28.77 0.80 -59.85
N GLN A 521 27.93 -0.04 -60.46
CA GLN A 521 27.24 -1.10 -59.74
C GLN A 521 28.22 -2.10 -59.10
N LYS A 522 29.30 -2.45 -59.82
CA LYS A 522 30.34 -3.35 -59.30
C LYS A 522 31.05 -2.74 -58.09
N LYS A 523 31.40 -1.45 -58.11
CA LYS A 523 31.99 -0.75 -56.96
C LYS A 523 31.06 -0.78 -55.75
N SER A 524 29.79 -0.42 -55.92
CA SER A 524 28.78 -0.42 -54.85
C SER A 524 28.64 -1.79 -54.19
N LEU A 525 28.53 -2.86 -54.99
CA LEU A 525 28.41 -4.24 -54.46
C LEU A 525 29.67 -4.70 -53.70
N LEU A 526 30.87 -4.32 -54.15
CA LEU A 526 32.12 -4.64 -53.46
C LEU A 526 32.27 -3.85 -52.15
N LEU A 527 31.87 -2.57 -52.12
CA LEU A 527 31.86 -1.77 -50.90
C LEU A 527 30.90 -2.35 -49.85
N GLU A 528 29.69 -2.75 -50.25
CA GLU A 528 28.74 -3.38 -49.31
C GLU A 528 29.24 -4.75 -48.84
N SER A 529 29.83 -5.56 -49.73
CA SER A 529 30.51 -6.80 -49.33
C SER A 529 31.62 -6.54 -48.29
N ARG A 530 32.45 -5.51 -48.49
CA ARG A 530 33.50 -5.11 -47.53
C ARG A 530 32.88 -4.68 -46.20
N ARG A 531 31.82 -3.87 -46.23
CA ARG A 531 31.10 -3.39 -45.05
C ARG A 531 30.61 -4.54 -44.17
N LEU A 532 29.96 -5.55 -44.76
CA LEU A 532 29.51 -6.74 -44.02
C LEU A 532 30.67 -7.54 -43.42
N LEU A 533 31.79 -7.69 -44.14
CA LEU A 533 32.97 -8.41 -43.64
C LEU A 533 33.69 -7.66 -42.49
N LEU A 534 33.67 -6.33 -42.51
CA LEU A 534 34.12 -5.51 -41.39
C LEU A 534 33.17 -5.62 -40.19
N LEU A 535 31.86 -5.59 -40.44
CA LEU A 535 30.84 -5.74 -39.40
C LEU A 535 30.98 -7.07 -38.66
N VAL A 536 31.21 -8.18 -39.37
CA VAL A 536 31.48 -9.49 -38.75
C VAL A 536 32.70 -9.42 -37.83
N GLN A 537 33.78 -8.76 -38.26
CA GLN A 537 34.98 -8.63 -37.45
C GLN A 537 34.79 -7.77 -36.20
N GLN A 538 33.94 -6.76 -36.29
CA GLN A 538 33.64 -5.88 -35.17
C GLN A 538 32.69 -6.54 -34.16
N LYS A 539 31.60 -7.16 -34.62
CA LYS A 539 30.56 -7.74 -33.76
C LYS A 539 30.90 -9.13 -33.24
N TYR A 540 31.60 -9.94 -34.04
CA TYR A 540 31.87 -11.34 -33.73
C TYR A 540 33.37 -11.69 -33.86
N PRO A 541 34.28 -10.97 -33.18
CA PRO A 541 35.71 -11.22 -33.29
C PRO A 541 36.13 -12.62 -32.82
N GLN A 542 35.32 -13.25 -31.96
CA GLN A 542 35.52 -14.58 -31.41
C GLN A 542 34.90 -15.71 -32.25
N ALA A 543 34.28 -15.42 -33.40
CA ALA A 543 33.72 -16.46 -34.27
C ALA A 543 34.83 -17.32 -34.89
N ASP A 544 34.62 -18.63 -34.97
CA ASP A 544 35.59 -19.61 -35.50
C ASP A 544 35.96 -19.35 -36.96
N ILE A 545 35.11 -18.63 -37.70
CA ILE A 545 35.30 -18.32 -39.12
C ILE A 545 36.06 -17.01 -39.37
N ILE A 546 36.52 -16.31 -38.33
CA ILE A 546 37.08 -14.95 -38.43
C ILE A 546 38.26 -14.85 -39.41
N ASP A 547 39.12 -15.86 -39.47
CA ASP A 547 40.25 -15.89 -40.40
C ASP A 547 39.79 -15.99 -41.86
N LYS A 548 38.70 -16.73 -42.12
CA LYS A 548 38.09 -16.81 -43.46
C LYS A 548 37.40 -15.49 -43.84
N VAL A 549 36.88 -14.75 -42.87
CA VAL A 549 36.30 -13.41 -43.09
C VAL A 549 37.39 -12.44 -43.50
N LYS A 550 38.53 -12.42 -42.79
CA LYS A 550 39.71 -11.60 -43.14
C LYS A 550 40.25 -11.91 -44.53
N GLN A 551 40.31 -13.19 -44.91
CA GLN A 551 40.71 -13.60 -46.27
C GLN A 551 39.74 -13.09 -47.34
N ASN A 552 38.42 -13.24 -47.12
CA ASN A 552 37.41 -12.71 -48.03
C ASN A 552 37.47 -11.17 -48.15
N GLN A 553 37.74 -10.47 -47.04
CA GLN A 553 37.88 -9.02 -47.03
C GLN A 553 39.07 -8.61 -47.90
N LYS A 554 40.24 -9.23 -47.69
CA LYS A 554 41.43 -8.96 -48.50
C LYS A 554 41.15 -9.14 -50.00
N ALA A 555 40.49 -10.23 -50.38
CA ALA A 555 40.12 -10.47 -51.78
C ALA A 555 39.14 -9.41 -52.34
N THR A 556 38.23 -8.90 -51.50
CA THR A 556 37.30 -7.81 -51.86
C THR A 556 38.04 -6.49 -52.06
N GLU A 557 38.96 -6.15 -51.15
CA GLU A 557 39.78 -4.95 -51.21
C GLU A 557 40.76 -4.97 -52.39
N ASP A 558 41.34 -6.12 -52.72
CA ASP A 558 42.20 -6.28 -53.89
C ASP A 558 41.43 -5.96 -55.19
N GLN A 559 40.15 -6.35 -55.30
CA GLN A 559 39.31 -5.97 -56.44
C GLN A 559 38.93 -4.48 -56.44
N LEU A 560 38.67 -3.89 -55.27
CA LEU A 560 38.40 -2.46 -55.16
C LEU A 560 39.61 -1.62 -55.61
N ARG A 561 40.83 -1.95 -55.16
CA ARG A 561 42.07 -1.26 -55.60
C ARG A 561 42.30 -1.35 -57.10
N ALA A 562 41.94 -2.48 -57.71
CA ALA A 562 42.06 -2.68 -59.15
C ALA A 562 41.06 -1.84 -59.96
N LEU A 563 39.92 -1.47 -59.37
CA LEU A 563 38.91 -0.60 -60.00
C LEU A 563 39.20 0.88 -59.78
N ASP A 564 39.53 1.24 -58.55
CA ASP A 564 39.88 2.61 -58.16
C ASP A 564 40.68 2.58 -56.84
N PRO A 565 41.98 2.94 -56.87
CA PRO A 565 42.84 2.94 -55.69
C PRO A 565 42.37 3.85 -54.54
N ASN A 566 41.57 4.87 -54.83
CA ASN A 566 41.13 5.86 -53.84
C ASN A 566 39.92 5.39 -53.01
N LEU A 567 39.24 4.31 -53.40
CA LEU A 567 38.05 3.80 -52.71
C LEU A 567 38.31 3.14 -51.34
N LEU A 568 39.57 2.96 -50.95
CA LEU A 568 39.97 2.39 -49.66
C LEU A 568 40.66 3.42 -48.74
N ALA A 569 40.67 4.70 -49.12
CA ALA A 569 41.31 5.77 -48.35
C ALA A 569 40.45 6.29 -47.17
N GLU A 570 39.24 5.74 -47.01
CA GLU A 570 38.34 5.88 -45.84
C GLU A 570 37.99 4.49 -45.28
#